data_AF-A0A1F9B0I6-F1
#
_entry.id   AF-A0A1F9B0I6-F1
#
_cell.length_a   1.000
_cell.length_b   1.000
_cell.length_c   1.000
_cell.angle_alpha   90.00
_cell.angle_beta   90.00
_cell.angle_gamma   90.00
#
_symmetry.space_group_name_H-M   'P 1'
#
loop_
_entity.id
_entity.type
_entity.pdbx_description
1 polymer ?
#
loop_
_entity_poly.entity_id
_entity_poly.type
_entity_poly.pdbx_seq_one_letter_code
_entity_poly.pdbx_strand_id
1 'polypeptide(L)'
;MYLNWTKTDIADYKKCQNEWLRHSKTDYILYDMCKKWPDHRDLAAVQAKVIIIARTYSAGLERKGRKEARVGVLEKVAEILYQNGIWIDPAIRRINRFNRLSQYAVSQIMKIHGRLVGLLRSATNGRVKLRSFVSKYLHFHVPTVPIFDSRACRILSDADWYPWRECRSSRFLAWEKGFDASYYRFMMQFLLYFSDLLELNLNPSVRRANYYLVYSAS
;
A
#
# COMPACT_ATOMS: atom_id res chain seq x y z
N MET A 1 -1.50 11.25 26.55
CA MET A 1 -1.27 12.66 26.19
C MET A 1 -0.67 12.64 24.79
N TYR A 2 -1.53 12.65 23.77
CA TYR A 2 -1.07 12.64 22.38
C TYR A 2 -0.75 14.08 21.98
N LEU A 3 0.45 14.27 21.47
CA LEU A 3 0.96 15.53 20.98
C LEU A 3 0.17 15.90 19.71
N ASN A 4 -0.31 17.15 19.64
CA ASN A 4 -1.05 17.72 18.51
C ASN A 4 -0.13 17.85 17.28
N TRP A 5 0.21 16.74 16.62
CA TRP A 5 1.04 16.72 15.42
C TRP A 5 0.21 16.84 14.12
N THR A 6 -1.11 16.74 14.23
CA THR A 6 -1.99 16.69 13.08
C THR A 6 -2.12 18.06 12.45
N LYS A 7 -1.49 18.27 11.29
CA LYS A 7 -1.84 19.40 10.40
C LYS A 7 -3.10 19.12 9.56
N THR A 8 -3.85 18.06 9.87
CA THR A 8 -5.09 17.73 9.15
C THR A 8 -6.19 18.70 9.55
N ASP A 9 -6.49 19.64 8.67
CA ASP A 9 -7.66 20.49 8.76
C ASP A 9 -8.92 19.70 8.34
N ILE A 10 -9.97 19.72 9.16
CA ILE A 10 -11.22 18.97 8.90
C ILE A 10 -11.92 19.45 7.63
N ALA A 11 -11.93 20.75 7.36
CA ALA A 11 -12.55 21.33 6.16
C ALA A 11 -11.75 20.94 4.91
N ASP A 12 -10.42 21.00 4.98
CA ASP A 12 -9.53 20.54 3.90
C ASP A 12 -9.69 19.04 3.63
N TYR A 13 -9.75 18.23 4.69
CA TYR A 13 -10.03 16.80 4.58
C TYR A 13 -11.35 16.56 3.85
N LYS A 14 -12.45 17.21 4.28
CA LYS A 14 -13.77 17.06 3.65
C LYS A 14 -13.76 17.49 2.19
N LYS A 15 -13.08 18.58 1.85
CA LYS A 15 -12.90 19.04 0.46
C LYS A 15 -12.19 17.98 -0.38
N CYS A 16 -11.07 17.45 0.12
CA CYS A 16 -10.33 16.37 -0.52
C CYS A 16 -11.21 15.14 -0.77
N GLN A 17 -12.09 14.77 0.17
CA GLN A 17 -13.00 13.64 -0.01
C GLN A 17 -14.00 13.84 -1.15
N ASN A 18 -14.49 15.07 -1.34
CA ASN A 18 -15.37 15.39 -2.46
C ASN A 18 -14.63 15.33 -3.81
N GLU A 19 -13.36 15.73 -3.85
CA GLU A 19 -12.52 15.57 -5.03
C GLU A 19 -12.22 14.10 -5.34
N TRP A 20 -11.95 13.29 -4.31
CA TRP A 20 -11.73 11.84 -4.48
C TRP A 20 -12.90 11.14 -5.17
N LEU A 21 -14.14 11.53 -4.88
CA LEU A 21 -15.33 10.94 -5.52
C LEU A 21 -15.27 11.02 -7.05
N ARG A 22 -14.65 12.07 -7.61
CA ARG A 22 -14.46 12.24 -9.06
C ARG A 22 -13.50 11.21 -9.67
N HIS A 23 -12.59 10.65 -8.87
CA HIS A 23 -11.60 9.66 -9.28
C HIS A 23 -11.88 8.24 -8.76
N SER A 24 -12.90 8.09 -7.90
CA SER A 24 -13.25 6.84 -7.22
C SER A 24 -13.63 5.70 -8.18
N LYS A 25 -14.10 6.01 -9.40
CA LYS A 25 -14.47 5.00 -10.41
C LYS A 25 -13.28 4.19 -10.89
N THR A 26 -12.10 4.80 -10.97
CA THR A 26 -10.87 4.07 -11.30
C THR A 26 -10.53 3.05 -10.21
N ASP A 27 -10.64 3.44 -8.94
CA ASP A 27 -10.44 2.53 -7.81
C ASP A 27 -11.45 1.38 -7.82
N TYR A 28 -12.73 1.69 -8.09
CA TYR A 28 -13.79 0.70 -8.20
C TYR A 28 -13.46 -0.40 -9.22
N ILE A 29 -13.01 -0.03 -10.42
CA ILE A 29 -12.65 -1.01 -11.47
C ILE A 29 -11.52 -1.93 -11.00
N LEU A 30 -10.54 -1.40 -10.28
CA LEU A 30 -9.42 -2.19 -9.76
C LEU A 30 -9.86 -3.17 -8.66
N TYR A 31 -10.69 -2.71 -7.72
CA TYR A 31 -11.26 -3.60 -6.71
C TYR A 31 -12.15 -4.67 -7.33
N ASP A 32 -13.00 -4.31 -8.30
CA ASP A 32 -13.89 -5.25 -8.98
C ASP A 32 -13.11 -6.33 -9.73
N MET A 33 -12.04 -5.95 -10.43
CA MET A 33 -11.12 -6.89 -11.07
C MET A 33 -10.50 -7.86 -10.05
N CYS A 34 -9.96 -7.37 -8.93
CA CYS A 34 -9.40 -8.22 -7.88
C CYS A 34 -10.45 -9.06 -7.16
N LYS A 35 -11.72 -8.65 -7.13
CA LYS A 35 -12.83 -9.43 -6.58
C LYS A 35 -13.27 -10.53 -7.55
N LYS A 36 -13.32 -10.24 -8.84
CA LYS A 36 -13.72 -11.17 -9.91
C LYS A 36 -12.68 -12.29 -10.12
N TRP A 37 -11.41 -11.95 -10.02
CA TRP A 37 -10.29 -12.91 -10.11
C TRP A 37 -9.41 -12.85 -8.84
N PRO A 38 -9.91 -13.38 -7.71
CA PRO A 38 -9.31 -13.16 -6.40
C PRO A 38 -8.03 -13.96 -6.16
N ASP A 39 -7.86 -15.08 -6.85
CA ASP A 39 -6.73 -15.99 -6.67
C ASP A 39 -5.68 -15.86 -7.80
N HIS A 40 -4.66 -16.71 -7.72
CA HIS A 40 -3.54 -16.74 -8.67
C HIS A 40 -3.52 -18.03 -9.51
N ARG A 41 -4.68 -18.58 -9.87
CA ARG A 41 -4.79 -19.83 -10.63
C ARG A 41 -4.86 -19.66 -12.15
N ASP A 42 -5.11 -18.44 -12.61
CA ASP A 42 -5.15 -18.09 -14.02
C ASP A 42 -4.08 -17.04 -14.31
N LEU A 43 -3.08 -17.42 -15.11
CA LEU A 43 -1.97 -16.54 -15.47
C LEU A 43 -2.46 -15.29 -16.22
N ALA A 44 -3.46 -15.41 -17.08
CA ALA A 44 -3.99 -14.27 -17.83
C ALA A 44 -4.66 -13.26 -16.89
N ALA A 45 -5.44 -13.73 -15.92
CA ALA A 45 -6.03 -12.89 -14.89
C ALA A 45 -4.96 -12.24 -13.98
N VAL A 46 -3.92 -12.99 -13.58
CA VAL A 46 -2.80 -12.42 -12.81
C VAL A 46 -2.07 -11.35 -13.60
N GLN A 47 -1.77 -11.60 -14.86
CA GLN A 47 -1.10 -10.65 -15.76
C GLN A 47 -1.93 -9.38 -15.96
N ALA A 48 -3.24 -9.51 -16.20
CA ALA A 48 -4.15 -8.38 -16.28
C ALA A 48 -4.11 -7.52 -15.00
N LYS A 49 -4.22 -8.15 -13.82
CA LYS A 49 -4.11 -7.45 -12.52
C LYS A 49 -2.78 -6.69 -12.38
N VAL A 50 -1.66 -7.34 -12.69
CA VAL A 50 -0.33 -6.74 -12.59
C VAL A 50 -0.21 -5.52 -13.52
N ILE A 51 -0.57 -5.68 -14.79
CA ILE A 51 -0.44 -4.61 -15.80
C ILE A 51 -1.30 -3.41 -15.44
N ILE A 52 -2.59 -3.64 -15.15
CA ILE A 52 -3.54 -2.56 -14.91
C ILE A 52 -3.16 -1.83 -13.62
N ILE A 53 -2.90 -2.52 -12.50
CA ILE A 53 -2.50 -1.87 -11.23
C ILE A 53 -1.18 -1.11 -11.39
N ALA A 54 -0.19 -1.70 -12.05
CA ALA A 54 1.12 -1.06 -12.25
C ALA A 54 1.00 0.24 -13.06
N ARG A 55 0.22 0.22 -14.15
CA ARG A 55 0.07 1.37 -15.06
C ARG A 55 -0.85 2.46 -14.50
N THR A 56 -1.99 2.09 -13.93
CA THR A 56 -2.93 3.08 -13.34
C THR A 56 -2.27 3.94 -12.28
N TYR A 57 -1.39 3.35 -11.45
CA TYR A 57 -0.68 4.08 -10.40
C TYR A 57 0.75 4.46 -10.76
N SER A 58 1.14 4.21 -12.02
CA SER A 58 2.51 4.20 -12.51
C SER A 58 3.49 3.79 -11.41
N ALA A 59 3.19 2.68 -10.73
CA ALA A 59 4.06 2.11 -9.72
C ALA A 59 5.45 1.99 -10.37
N GLY A 60 6.53 2.28 -9.64
CA GLY A 60 7.87 2.62 -10.18
C GLY A 60 8.55 1.67 -11.19
N LEU A 61 7.86 0.60 -11.59
CA LEU A 61 8.12 -0.27 -12.74
C LEU A 61 8.41 0.49 -14.05
N GLU A 62 7.74 1.61 -14.33
CA GLU A 62 7.91 2.33 -15.60
C GLU A 62 8.65 3.68 -15.48
N ARG A 63 9.01 4.15 -14.28
CA ARG A 63 9.50 5.54 -14.09
C ARG A 63 11.03 5.71 -14.03
N LYS A 64 11.84 4.66 -13.83
CA LYS A 64 13.31 4.78 -13.71
C LYS A 64 14.05 3.64 -14.41
N GLY A 65 14.73 3.92 -15.53
CA GLY A 65 15.60 2.97 -16.27
C GLY A 65 15.52 3.10 -17.81
N ARG A 66 16.55 2.68 -18.55
CA ARG A 66 16.54 2.62 -20.03
C ARG A 66 15.41 1.71 -20.54
N LYS A 67 14.84 2.03 -21.71
CA LYS A 67 13.70 1.29 -22.31
C LYS A 67 13.94 -0.22 -22.40
N GLU A 68 15.17 -0.67 -22.66
CA GLU A 68 15.47 -2.11 -22.81
C GLU A 68 15.35 -2.91 -21.49
N ALA A 69 15.54 -2.30 -20.32
CA ALA A 69 15.52 -3.01 -19.03
C ALA A 69 14.11 -3.28 -18.47
N ARG A 70 13.06 -2.93 -19.23
CA ARG A 70 11.65 -2.93 -18.78
C ARG A 70 10.77 -3.92 -19.51
N VAL A 71 11.17 -4.36 -20.69
CA VAL A 71 10.44 -5.36 -21.49
C VAL A 71 10.42 -6.67 -20.68
N GLY A 72 9.23 -7.22 -20.44
CA GLY A 72 9.07 -8.48 -19.73
C GLY A 72 9.01 -8.39 -18.19
N VAL A 73 9.18 -7.21 -17.58
CA VAL A 73 9.18 -7.11 -16.10
C VAL A 73 7.79 -7.40 -15.53
N LEU A 74 6.73 -6.88 -16.16
CA LEU A 74 5.36 -7.08 -15.68
C LEU A 74 4.94 -8.53 -15.88
N GLU A 75 5.33 -9.12 -17.01
CA GLU A 75 5.14 -10.52 -17.37
C GLU A 75 5.83 -11.42 -16.34
N LYS A 76 7.11 -11.17 -16.02
CA LYS A 76 7.86 -11.92 -15.02
C LYS A 76 7.28 -11.77 -13.61
N VAL A 77 6.80 -10.58 -13.25
CA VAL A 77 6.07 -10.37 -11.97
C VAL A 77 4.81 -11.22 -11.95
N ALA A 78 4.04 -11.26 -13.05
CA ALA A 78 2.84 -12.06 -13.14
C ALA A 78 3.12 -13.56 -13.05
N GLU A 79 4.14 -14.06 -13.75
CA GLU A 79 4.60 -15.46 -13.68
C GLU A 79 5.00 -15.84 -12.25
N ILE A 80 5.79 -15.00 -11.58
CA ILE A 80 6.21 -15.28 -10.20
C ILE A 80 5.00 -15.31 -9.26
N LEU A 81 4.06 -14.37 -9.39
CA LEU A 81 2.84 -14.36 -8.57
C LEU A 81 1.97 -15.62 -8.84
N TYR A 82 1.80 -16.00 -10.10
CA TYR A 82 1.09 -17.21 -10.51
C TYR A 82 1.71 -18.48 -9.93
N GLN A 83 3.03 -18.66 -10.10
CA GLN A 83 3.77 -19.82 -9.57
C GLN A 83 3.74 -19.91 -8.03
N ASN A 84 3.48 -18.80 -7.34
CA ASN A 84 3.49 -18.70 -5.89
C ASN A 84 2.08 -18.59 -5.27
N GLY A 85 1.02 -18.76 -6.07
CA GLY A 85 -0.38 -18.65 -5.63
C GLY A 85 -0.71 -19.52 -4.40
N ILE A 86 -0.09 -20.70 -4.31
CA ILE A 86 -0.29 -21.67 -3.23
C ILE A 86 -0.09 -21.08 -1.83
N TRP A 87 0.83 -20.13 -1.67
CA TRP A 87 1.05 -19.45 -0.38
C TRP A 87 0.49 -18.03 -0.38
N ILE A 88 0.42 -17.36 -1.53
CA ILE A 88 -0.09 -15.99 -1.63
C ILE A 88 -1.60 -15.95 -1.33
N ASP A 89 -2.39 -16.84 -1.92
CA ASP A 89 -3.85 -16.81 -1.79
C ASP A 89 -4.32 -17.04 -0.35
N PRO A 90 -3.80 -18.05 0.41
CA PRO A 90 -4.14 -18.18 1.82
C PRO A 90 -3.72 -16.97 2.66
N ALA A 91 -2.59 -16.33 2.32
CA ALA A 91 -2.10 -15.16 3.04
C ALA A 91 -3.00 -13.93 2.80
N ILE A 92 -3.41 -13.68 1.54
CA ILE A 92 -4.39 -12.65 1.18
C ILE A 92 -5.72 -12.91 1.89
N ARG A 93 -6.25 -14.14 1.84
CA ARG A 93 -7.50 -14.50 2.55
C ARG A 93 -7.39 -14.26 4.05
N ARG A 94 -6.23 -14.54 4.66
CA ARG A 94 -6.01 -14.30 6.09
C ARG A 94 -6.12 -12.82 6.44
N ILE A 95 -5.42 -11.95 5.71
CA ILE A 95 -5.46 -10.51 6.00
C ILE A 95 -6.80 -9.86 5.62
N ASN A 96 -7.52 -10.39 4.63
CA ASN A 96 -8.83 -9.88 4.23
C ASN A 96 -9.94 -10.12 5.28
N ARG A 97 -9.69 -10.96 6.28
CA ARG A 97 -10.62 -11.16 7.41
C ARG A 97 -10.63 -9.99 8.39
N PHE A 98 -9.62 -9.13 8.35
CA PHE A 98 -9.54 -7.98 9.24
C PHE A 98 -10.32 -6.81 8.66
N ASN A 99 -11.28 -6.29 9.42
CA ASN A 99 -12.03 -5.07 9.10
C ASN A 99 -11.36 -3.79 9.62
N ARG A 100 -10.32 -3.92 10.45
CA ARG A 100 -9.61 -2.81 11.10
C ARG A 100 -8.10 -3.08 11.19
N LEU A 101 -7.32 -2.01 11.24
CA LEU A 101 -5.86 -2.04 11.41
C LEU A 101 -5.45 -2.30 12.88
N SER A 102 -5.75 -3.49 13.39
CA SER A 102 -5.22 -3.93 14.69
C SER A 102 -3.72 -4.24 14.60
N GLN A 103 -3.02 -4.29 15.73
CA GLN A 103 -1.61 -4.69 15.79
C GLN A 103 -1.35 -6.04 15.11
N TYR A 104 -2.24 -7.02 15.32
CA TYR A 104 -2.14 -8.32 14.67
C TYR A 104 -2.34 -8.23 13.16
N ALA A 105 -3.37 -7.49 12.69
CA ALA A 105 -3.61 -7.26 11.27
C ALA A 105 -2.41 -6.60 10.60
N VAL A 106 -1.85 -5.56 11.22
CA VAL A 106 -0.66 -4.84 10.76
C VAL A 106 0.53 -5.79 10.65
N SER A 107 0.82 -6.60 11.69
CA SER A 107 1.91 -7.59 11.62
C SER A 107 1.73 -8.55 10.43
N GLN A 108 0.51 -9.08 10.22
CA GLN A 108 0.24 -9.96 9.07
C GLN A 108 0.44 -9.26 7.72
N ILE A 109 -0.03 -8.02 7.57
CA ILE A 109 0.16 -7.19 6.37
C ILE A 109 1.65 -6.98 6.09
N MET A 110 2.44 -6.70 7.11
CA MET A 110 3.87 -6.45 6.98
C MET A 110 4.67 -7.72 6.63
N LYS A 111 4.27 -8.88 7.15
CA LYS A 111 4.86 -10.18 6.79
C LYS A 111 4.62 -10.51 5.33
N ILE A 112 3.38 -10.42 4.85
CA ILE A 112 3.05 -10.73 3.45
C ILE A 112 3.69 -9.72 2.50
N HIS A 113 3.68 -8.43 2.85
CA HIS A 113 4.31 -7.38 2.05
C HIS A 113 5.82 -7.61 1.92
N GLY A 114 6.53 -7.80 3.04
CA GLY A 114 7.98 -8.05 3.03
C GLY A 114 8.35 -9.31 2.26
N ARG A 115 7.59 -10.40 2.44
CA ARG A 115 7.79 -11.66 1.69
C ARG A 115 7.57 -11.48 0.18
N LEU A 116 6.52 -10.76 -0.24
CA LEU A 116 6.27 -10.47 -1.65
C LEU A 116 7.34 -9.57 -2.27
N VAL A 117 7.79 -8.53 -1.55
CA VAL A 117 8.90 -7.68 -2.01
C VAL A 117 10.17 -8.49 -2.20
N GLY A 118 10.49 -9.39 -1.24
CA GLY A 118 11.62 -10.30 -1.34
C GLY A 118 11.51 -11.26 -2.53
N LEU A 119 10.34 -11.89 -2.70
CA LEU A 119 10.07 -12.81 -3.79
C LEU A 119 10.22 -12.13 -5.16
N LEU A 120 9.61 -10.95 -5.33
CA LEU A 120 9.58 -10.27 -6.63
C LEU A 120 10.89 -9.54 -6.96
N ARG A 121 11.85 -9.48 -6.04
CA ARG A 121 13.17 -8.86 -6.28
C ARG A 121 13.90 -9.54 -7.45
N SER A 122 13.69 -10.84 -7.66
CA SER A 122 14.25 -11.60 -8.79
C SER A 122 13.64 -11.19 -10.15
N ALA A 123 12.43 -10.63 -10.17
CA ALA A 123 11.78 -10.16 -11.39
C ALA A 123 12.53 -8.99 -12.04
N THR A 124 13.19 -8.16 -11.20
CA THR A 124 13.82 -6.91 -11.64
C THR A 124 15.35 -6.95 -11.54
N ASN A 125 15.93 -8.12 -11.26
CA ASN A 125 17.35 -8.28 -10.90
C ASN A 125 17.77 -7.29 -9.79
N GLY A 126 16.85 -6.94 -8.89
CA GLY A 126 17.04 -5.95 -7.83
C GLY A 126 17.15 -4.48 -8.29
N ARG A 127 17.04 -4.18 -9.59
CA ARG A 127 17.22 -2.82 -10.14
C ARG A 127 16.02 -1.92 -9.94
N VAL A 128 14.82 -2.50 -9.85
CA VAL A 128 13.56 -1.75 -9.67
C VAL A 128 12.94 -2.08 -8.32
N LYS A 129 12.63 -1.02 -7.56
CA LYS A 129 11.98 -1.13 -6.25
C LYS A 129 10.49 -1.42 -6.43
N LEU A 130 10.07 -2.66 -6.18
CA LEU A 130 8.67 -3.11 -6.30
C LEU A 130 7.80 -2.83 -5.08
N ARG A 131 8.35 -2.20 -4.04
CA ARG A 131 7.66 -1.92 -2.77
C ARG A 131 6.30 -1.24 -2.93
N SER A 132 6.25 -0.19 -3.74
CA SER A 132 5.00 0.55 -4.00
C SER A 132 4.00 -0.32 -4.75
N PHE A 133 4.48 -1.06 -5.76
CA PHE A 133 3.65 -2.01 -6.50
C PHE A 133 3.04 -3.06 -5.57
N VAL A 134 3.84 -3.72 -4.72
CA VAL A 134 3.37 -4.76 -3.80
C VAL A 134 2.29 -4.21 -2.85
N SER A 135 2.48 -3.02 -2.30
CA SER A 135 1.45 -2.41 -1.43
C SER A 135 0.14 -2.13 -2.16
N LYS A 136 0.21 -1.69 -3.44
CA LYS A 136 -0.96 -1.41 -4.28
C LYS A 136 -1.66 -2.70 -4.69
N TYR A 137 -0.90 -3.70 -5.10
CA TYR A 137 -1.39 -5.04 -5.43
C TYR A 137 -2.16 -5.64 -4.25
N LEU A 138 -1.55 -5.64 -3.06
CA LEU A 138 -2.20 -6.10 -1.84
C LEU A 138 -3.42 -5.26 -1.48
N HIS A 139 -3.37 -3.94 -1.63
CA HIS A 139 -4.50 -3.06 -1.34
C HIS A 139 -5.74 -3.34 -2.19
N PHE A 140 -5.57 -3.58 -3.49
CA PHE A 140 -6.71 -3.88 -4.37
C PHE A 140 -7.29 -5.28 -4.12
N HIS A 141 -6.50 -6.21 -3.59
CA HIS A 141 -7.01 -7.47 -3.05
C HIS A 141 -7.64 -7.33 -1.66
N VAL A 142 -7.12 -6.41 -0.83
CA VAL A 142 -7.43 -6.27 0.60
C VAL A 142 -7.42 -4.78 0.98
N PRO A 143 -8.58 -4.10 0.96
CA PRO A 143 -8.65 -2.64 1.11
C PRO A 143 -8.11 -2.08 2.43
N THR A 144 -7.90 -2.92 3.45
CA THR A 144 -7.28 -2.53 4.72
C THR A 144 -5.77 -2.36 4.63
N VAL A 145 -5.10 -2.82 3.57
CA VAL A 145 -3.65 -2.66 3.39
C VAL A 145 -3.29 -1.22 3.01
N PRO A 146 -2.48 -0.48 3.77
CA PRO A 146 -2.10 0.87 3.38
C PRO A 146 -1.21 0.91 2.14
N ILE A 147 -1.49 1.86 1.25
CA ILE A 147 -0.75 2.05 -0.01
C ILE A 147 0.55 2.81 0.28
N PHE A 148 1.69 2.18 -0.06
CA PHE A 148 3.00 2.84 -0.06
C PHE A 148 3.16 3.67 -1.33
N ASP A 149 2.98 4.98 -1.22
CA ASP A 149 3.18 5.94 -2.31
C ASP A 149 4.28 6.95 -1.96
N SER A 150 5.11 7.33 -2.91
CA SER A 150 6.21 8.27 -2.65
C SER A 150 5.73 9.64 -2.18
N ARG A 151 4.56 10.11 -2.65
CA ARG A 151 3.98 11.39 -2.20
C ARG A 151 3.49 11.28 -0.76
N ALA A 152 2.76 10.22 -0.44
CA ALA A 152 2.31 9.95 0.93
C ALA A 152 3.50 9.77 1.89
N CYS A 153 4.53 9.03 1.48
CA CYS A 153 5.75 8.87 2.26
C CYS A 153 6.48 10.19 2.49
N ARG A 154 6.49 11.10 1.51
CA ARG A 154 7.10 12.44 1.65
C ARG A 154 6.37 13.24 2.72
N ILE A 155 5.05 13.29 2.68
CA ILE A 155 4.22 13.99 3.68
C ILE A 155 4.42 13.38 5.07
N LEU A 156 4.31 12.06 5.20
CA LEU A 156 4.48 11.41 6.50
C LEU A 156 5.91 11.51 7.04
N SER A 157 6.92 11.60 6.18
CA SER A 157 8.33 11.73 6.59
C SER A 157 8.72 13.17 6.90
N ASP A 158 7.84 14.14 6.64
CA ASP A 158 8.04 15.51 7.07
C ASP A 158 8.10 15.55 8.61
N ALA A 159 9.15 16.15 9.15
CA ALA A 159 9.43 16.18 10.57
C ALA A 159 8.32 16.89 11.35
N ASP A 160 7.58 17.78 10.69
CA ASP A 160 6.48 18.53 11.27
C ASP A 160 5.16 17.75 11.37
N TRP A 161 5.05 16.59 10.72
CA TRP A 161 3.80 15.80 10.67
C TRP A 161 3.89 14.57 11.55
N TYR A 162 4.77 13.63 11.23
CA TYR A 162 4.86 12.35 11.96
C TYR A 162 6.33 11.97 12.17
N PRO A 163 7.03 12.64 13.10
CA PRO A 163 8.45 12.45 13.32
C PRO A 163 8.77 11.00 13.70
N TRP A 164 9.77 10.42 13.03
CA TRP A 164 10.10 9.00 13.16
C TRP A 164 10.45 8.59 14.59
N ARG A 165 11.09 9.47 15.36
CA ARG A 165 11.44 9.21 16.76
C ARG A 165 10.21 8.91 17.60
N GLU A 166 9.15 9.69 17.45
CA GLU A 166 7.89 9.50 18.18
C GLU A 166 7.14 8.27 17.68
N CYS A 167 7.12 8.06 16.36
CA CYS A 167 6.50 6.88 15.76
C CYS A 167 7.14 5.58 16.26
N ARG A 168 8.46 5.54 16.38
CA ARG A 168 9.18 4.38 16.91
C ARG A 168 8.89 4.16 18.40
N SER A 169 8.75 5.24 19.17
CA SER A 169 8.48 5.18 20.61
C SER A 169 7.04 4.77 20.95
N SER A 170 6.09 4.99 20.04
CA SER A 170 4.67 4.63 20.23
C SER A 170 4.39 3.12 20.33
N ARG A 171 5.38 2.25 20.05
CA ARG A 171 5.32 0.78 20.21
C ARG A 171 4.15 0.07 19.52
N PHE A 172 3.49 0.64 18.50
CA PHE A 172 2.37 -0.03 17.79
C PHE A 172 2.72 -1.45 17.35
N LEU A 173 3.93 -1.66 16.83
CA LEU A 173 4.45 -2.97 16.48
C LEU A 173 5.97 -2.96 16.58
N ALA A 174 6.54 -4.01 17.19
CA ALA A 174 7.98 -4.20 17.19
C ALA A 174 8.47 -4.65 15.81
N TRP A 175 9.71 -4.33 15.48
CA TRP A 175 10.35 -4.85 14.28
C TRP A 175 10.47 -6.38 14.34
N GLU A 176 10.09 -7.06 13.26
CA GLU A 176 10.30 -8.49 13.08
C GLU A 176 11.14 -8.78 11.83
N LYS A 177 11.93 -9.85 11.87
CA LYS A 177 12.71 -10.31 10.70
C LYS A 177 11.75 -10.61 9.54
N GLY A 178 12.09 -10.11 8.35
CA GLY A 178 11.30 -10.29 7.13
C GLY A 178 10.41 -9.11 6.77
N PHE A 179 10.28 -8.10 7.64
CA PHE A 179 9.67 -6.84 7.27
C PHE A 179 10.52 -6.07 6.25
N ASP A 180 9.86 -5.35 5.34
CA ASP A 180 10.54 -4.35 4.52
C ASP A 180 10.73 -3.06 5.36
N ALA A 181 11.97 -2.61 5.50
CA ALA A 181 12.32 -1.50 6.40
C ALA A 181 11.62 -0.18 6.07
N SER A 182 11.47 0.16 4.78
CA SER A 182 10.82 1.42 4.40
C SER A 182 9.30 1.32 4.54
N TYR A 183 8.71 0.18 4.23
CA TYR A 183 7.29 -0.06 4.46
C TYR A 183 6.98 -0.09 5.95
N TYR A 184 7.86 -0.66 6.79
CA TYR A 184 7.72 -0.60 8.24
C TYR A 184 7.68 0.83 8.77
N ARG A 185 8.65 1.66 8.35
CA ARG A 185 8.65 3.07 8.72
C ARG A 185 7.36 3.78 8.31
N PHE A 186 6.95 3.60 7.06
CA PHE A 186 5.71 4.16 6.54
C PHE A 186 4.48 3.67 7.33
N MET A 187 4.39 2.38 7.63
CA MET A 187 3.26 1.81 8.37
C MET A 187 3.13 2.40 9.77
N MET A 188 4.22 2.58 10.51
CA MET A 188 4.15 3.18 11.84
C MET A 188 3.68 4.63 11.80
N GLN A 189 4.16 5.41 10.82
CA GLN A 189 3.71 6.79 10.62
C GLN A 189 2.24 6.84 10.16
N PHE A 190 1.85 5.96 9.24
CA PHE A 190 0.49 5.87 8.74
C PHE A 190 -0.50 5.48 9.83
N LEU A 191 -0.12 4.59 10.77
CA LEU A 191 -1.00 4.16 11.86
C LEU A 191 -1.26 5.28 12.86
N LEU A 192 -0.25 6.10 13.17
CA LEU A 192 -0.44 7.30 13.99
C LEU A 192 -1.40 8.27 13.29
N TYR A 193 -1.10 8.62 12.04
CA TYR A 193 -1.98 9.44 11.22
C TYR A 193 -3.41 8.91 11.15
N PHE A 194 -3.57 7.61 10.95
CA PHE A 194 -4.88 6.99 10.86
C PHE A 194 -5.61 7.02 12.21
N SER A 195 -4.91 6.83 13.32
CA SER A 195 -5.45 7.00 14.68
C SER A 195 -5.98 8.41 14.90
N ASP A 196 -5.20 9.40 14.50
CA ASP A 196 -5.57 10.81 14.65
C ASP A 196 -6.83 11.17 13.84
N LEU A 197 -6.97 10.64 12.62
CA LEU A 197 -8.21 10.82 11.85
C LEU A 197 -9.44 10.20 12.54
N LEU A 198 -9.25 9.09 13.26
CA LEU A 198 -10.33 8.46 14.03
C LEU A 198 -10.69 9.30 15.27
N GLU A 199 -9.70 9.88 15.94
CA GLU A 199 -9.92 10.80 17.08
C GLU A 199 -10.65 12.08 16.65
N LEU A 200 -10.42 12.54 15.42
CA LEU A 200 -11.18 13.64 14.79
C LEU A 200 -12.59 13.23 14.32
N ASN A 201 -13.05 12.01 14.62
CA ASN A 201 -14.35 11.45 14.22
C ASN A 201 -14.59 11.43 12.69
N LEU A 202 -13.52 11.41 11.88
CA LEU A 202 -13.63 11.41 10.41
C LEU A 202 -13.94 10.01 9.85
N ASN A 203 -13.68 8.94 10.62
CA ASN A 203 -13.95 7.54 10.29
C ASN A 203 -13.60 7.13 8.83
N PRO A 204 -12.35 7.38 8.39
CA PRO A 204 -11.96 7.15 7.01
C PRO A 204 -11.77 5.66 6.68
N SER A 205 -11.97 5.28 5.42
CA SER A 205 -11.34 4.06 4.91
C SER A 205 -9.84 4.29 4.73
N VAL A 206 -9.04 3.21 4.75
CA VAL A 206 -7.60 3.28 4.48
C VAL A 206 -7.30 3.99 3.15
N ARG A 207 -8.12 3.72 2.13
CA ARG A 207 -7.98 4.37 0.82
C ARG A 207 -8.20 5.88 0.88
N ARG A 208 -9.24 6.33 1.59
CA ARG A 208 -9.56 7.76 1.76
C ARG A 208 -8.48 8.48 2.58
N ALA A 209 -7.97 7.84 3.62
CA ALA A 209 -6.83 8.34 4.40
C ALA A 209 -5.56 8.44 3.54
N ASN A 210 -5.25 7.42 2.73
CA ASN A 210 -4.13 7.44 1.79
C ASN A 210 -4.26 8.54 0.73
N TYR A 211 -5.47 8.76 0.20
CA TYR A 211 -5.71 9.78 -0.81
C TYR A 211 -5.45 11.20 -0.27
N TYR A 212 -5.88 11.49 0.97
CA TYR A 212 -5.61 12.77 1.59
C TYR A 212 -4.10 13.07 1.68
N LEU A 213 -3.27 12.10 2.07
CA LEU A 213 -1.81 12.27 2.07
C LEU A 213 -1.22 12.58 0.70
N VAL A 214 -1.83 12.10 -0.39
CA VAL A 214 -1.40 12.39 -1.76
C VAL A 214 -1.92 13.77 -2.21
N TYR A 215 -3.13 14.13 -1.80
CA TYR A 215 -3.76 15.42 -2.06
C TYR A 215 -2.98 16.56 -1.40
N SER A 216 -2.69 16.46 -0.11
CA SER A 216 -1.91 17.47 0.65
C SER A 216 -0.45 17.59 0.20
N ALA A 217 0.01 16.69 -0.66
CA ALA A 217 1.34 16.74 -1.28
C ALA A 217 1.35 17.51 -2.61
N SER A 218 0.20 17.95 -3.11
CA SER A 218 0.00 18.65 -4.37
C SER A 218 -0.18 20.14 -4.12
#